data_AF-A0A0F5P9B0-F1
#
_entry.id   AF-A0A0F5P9B0-F1
#
_cell.length_a   1.000
_cell.length_b   1.000
_cell.length_c   1.000
_cell.angle_alpha   90.00
_cell.angle_beta   90.00
_cell.angle_gamma   90.00
#
_symmetry.space_group_name_H-M   'P 1'
#
loop_
_entity.id
_entity.type
_entity.pdbx_description
1 polymer ?
#
loop_
_entity_poly.entity_id
_entity_poly.type
_entity_poly.pdbx_seq_one_letter_code
_entity_poly.pdbx_strand_id
1 'polypeptide(L)'
;MADRVSASIVLGGTMSAADYAELTELIALEGLSIEWDGEPFEPEHRNVGEPLSLCAHEVAFGRFEALEAWCREKRIVYSRWSGSYAGQWGGERVVFSGDGEPAWFAADEDDCVMIGRETAEKLGSMEAIRAHFDAADAKVPPLVVEGSLPERPAA
;
A
#
# COMPACT_ATOMS: atom_id res chain seq x y z
N MET A 1 8.26 -17.64 16.14
CA MET A 1 7.67 -16.38 16.61
C MET A 1 7.68 -15.48 15.39
N ALA A 2 6.53 -14.98 14.95
CA ALA A 2 6.50 -14.07 13.80
C ALA A 2 7.01 -12.70 14.27
N ASP A 3 7.90 -12.09 13.50
CA ASP A 3 8.26 -10.70 13.69
C ASP A 3 7.02 -9.84 13.42
N ARG A 4 6.65 -9.03 14.39
CA ARG A 4 5.47 -8.16 14.34
C ARG A 4 5.95 -6.73 14.21
N VAL A 5 5.55 -6.07 13.13
CA VAL A 5 5.99 -4.71 12.79
C VAL A 5 4.80 -3.85 12.42
N SER A 6 4.97 -2.54 12.52
CA SER A 6 4.01 -1.59 11.95
C SER A 6 4.05 -1.67 10.43
N ALA A 7 2.88 -1.69 9.80
CA ALA A 7 2.77 -1.64 8.36
C ALA A 7 1.60 -0.75 7.94
N SER A 8 1.77 -0.09 6.80
CA SER A 8 0.75 0.70 6.14
C SER A 8 0.55 0.22 4.72
N ILE A 9 -0.65 0.38 4.20
CA ILE A 9 -0.98 0.07 2.82
C ILE A 9 -1.92 1.14 2.26
N VAL A 10 -1.60 1.61 1.07
CA VAL A 10 -2.39 2.57 0.32
C VAL A 10 -2.96 1.86 -0.90
N LEU A 11 -4.28 1.85 -1.02
CA LEU A 11 -5.05 1.14 -2.04
C LEU A 11 -5.71 2.13 -3.00
N GLY A 12 -5.74 1.78 -4.28
CA GLY A 12 -6.28 2.66 -5.32
C GLY A 12 -6.69 1.92 -6.57
N GLY A 13 -7.59 2.53 -7.33
CA GLY A 13 -8.10 1.96 -8.57
C GLY A 13 -9.62 1.98 -8.63
N THR A 14 -10.17 1.36 -9.66
CA THR A 14 -11.62 1.28 -9.87
C THR A 14 -12.12 -0.12 -9.55
N MET A 15 -13.22 -0.23 -8.80
CA MET A 15 -13.81 -1.51 -8.42
C MET A 15 -15.33 -1.42 -8.30
N SER A 16 -16.02 -2.57 -8.36
CA SER A 16 -17.46 -2.61 -8.17
C SER A 16 -17.84 -2.47 -6.69
N ALA A 17 -19.11 -2.14 -6.41
CA ALA A 17 -19.61 -2.10 -5.03
C ALA A 17 -19.52 -3.47 -4.32
N ALA A 18 -19.60 -4.58 -5.07
CA ALA A 18 -19.44 -5.92 -4.53
C ALA A 18 -17.99 -6.20 -4.12
N ASP A 19 -17.03 -5.81 -4.97
CA ASP A 19 -15.61 -5.93 -4.65
C ASP A 19 -15.24 -5.04 -3.45
N TYR A 20 -15.83 -3.84 -3.35
CA TYR A 20 -15.62 -2.98 -2.18
C TYR A 20 -16.13 -3.60 -0.87
N ALA A 21 -17.28 -4.27 -0.90
CA ALA A 21 -17.79 -4.98 0.27
C ALA A 21 -16.83 -6.10 0.70
N GLU A 22 -16.34 -6.90 -0.26
CA GLU A 22 -15.35 -7.96 -0.01
C GLU A 22 -14.04 -7.39 0.57
N LEU A 23 -13.56 -6.27 0.01
CA LEU A 23 -12.40 -5.55 0.51
C LEU A 23 -12.61 -5.09 1.97
N THR A 24 -13.77 -4.55 2.32
CA THR A 24 -14.05 -4.10 3.68
C THR A 24 -14.05 -5.24 4.70
N GLU A 25 -14.52 -6.43 4.31
CA GLU A 25 -14.45 -7.63 5.16
C GLU A 25 -13.00 -8.08 5.39
N LEU A 26 -12.17 -8.07 4.34
CA LEU A 26 -10.74 -8.38 4.46
C LEU A 26 -10.02 -7.38 5.37
N ILE A 27 -10.31 -6.09 5.22
CA ILE A 27 -9.74 -5.03 6.04
C ILE A 27 -10.13 -5.22 7.52
N ALA A 28 -11.39 -5.52 7.79
CA ALA A 28 -11.88 -5.76 9.14
C ALA A 28 -11.25 -7.03 9.78
N LEU A 29 -11.03 -8.08 8.98
CA LEU A 29 -10.36 -9.30 9.42
C LEU A 29 -8.89 -9.06 9.81
N GLU A 30 -8.21 -8.19 9.06
CA GLU A 30 -6.81 -7.81 9.31
C GLU A 30 -6.69 -6.72 10.40
N GLY A 31 -7.80 -6.11 10.79
CA GLY A 31 -7.86 -5.10 11.86
C GLY A 31 -7.16 -3.78 11.51
N LEU A 32 -7.24 -3.35 10.24
CA LEU A 32 -6.61 -2.10 9.81
C LEU A 32 -7.45 -0.88 10.20
N SER A 33 -6.76 0.24 10.41
CA SER A 33 -7.35 1.55 10.73
C SER A 33 -6.93 2.59 9.69
N ILE A 34 -7.66 3.71 9.59
CA ILE A 34 -7.27 4.85 8.72
C ILE A 34 -6.16 5.73 9.31
N GLU A 35 -5.99 5.63 10.63
CA GLU A 35 -5.00 6.37 11.41
C GLU A 35 -4.33 5.43 12.41
N TRP A 36 -3.07 5.73 12.74
CA TRP A 36 -2.31 4.98 13.73
C TRP A 36 -2.96 5.11 15.10
N ASP A 37 -3.10 3.99 15.82
CA ASP A 37 -3.81 3.90 17.10
C ASP A 37 -5.30 4.35 17.05
N GLY A 38 -5.88 4.43 15.84
CA GLY A 38 -7.27 4.82 15.62
C GLY A 38 -8.28 3.67 15.67
N GLU A 39 -9.54 4.04 15.47
CA GLU A 39 -10.63 3.07 15.35
C GLU A 39 -10.46 2.20 14.10
N PRO A 40 -10.92 0.93 14.14
CA PRO A 40 -10.91 0.06 12.98
C PRO A 40 -11.62 0.72 11.79
N PHE A 41 -11.13 0.43 10.58
CA PHE A 41 -11.71 0.95 9.36
C PHE A 41 -13.17 0.51 9.22
N GLU A 42 -14.03 1.48 8.89
CA GLU A 42 -15.40 1.26 8.51
C GLU A 42 -15.60 1.76 7.07
N PRO A 43 -16.55 1.18 6.30
CA PRO A 43 -16.76 1.56 4.90
C PRO A 43 -17.06 3.05 4.69
N GLU A 44 -17.56 3.74 5.72
CA GLU A 44 -17.91 5.16 5.75
C GLU A 44 -16.68 6.08 5.91
N HIS A 45 -15.55 5.56 6.38
CA HIS A 45 -14.29 6.30 6.53
C HIS A 45 -13.59 6.59 5.21
N ARG A 46 -14.10 6.04 4.09
CA ARG A 46 -13.52 6.27 2.76
C ARG A 46 -13.89 7.64 2.21
N ASN A 47 -12.88 8.44 1.89
CA ASN A 47 -13.06 9.68 1.12
C ASN A 47 -13.18 9.38 -0.39
N VAL A 48 -14.25 9.86 -1.03
CA VAL A 48 -14.43 9.74 -2.48
C VAL A 48 -13.41 10.63 -3.20
N GLY A 49 -12.63 10.04 -4.11
CA GLY A 49 -11.62 10.77 -4.88
C GLY A 49 -10.23 10.77 -4.25
N GLU A 50 -10.04 10.10 -3.12
CA GLU A 50 -8.74 9.87 -2.49
C GLU A 50 -8.38 8.38 -2.53
N PRO A 51 -7.08 8.03 -2.52
CA PRO A 51 -6.66 6.66 -2.26
C PRO A 51 -7.02 6.26 -0.82
N LEU A 52 -7.27 4.97 -0.60
CA LEU A 52 -7.57 4.45 0.73
C LEU A 52 -6.26 4.11 1.45
N SER A 53 -5.87 4.92 2.43
CA SER A 53 -4.71 4.66 3.28
C SER A 53 -5.15 3.92 4.54
N LEU A 54 -4.45 2.83 4.84
CA LEU A 54 -4.70 1.96 5.98
C LEU A 54 -3.40 1.67 6.70
N CYS A 55 -3.47 1.47 8.01
CA CYS A 55 -2.33 1.13 8.84
C CYS A 55 -2.72 0.19 9.97
N ALA A 56 -1.78 -0.64 10.39
CA ALA A 56 -1.92 -1.49 11.58
C ALA A 56 -0.57 -1.67 12.28
N HIS A 57 -0.65 -1.81 13.60
CA HIS A 57 0.45 -2.29 14.43
C HIS A 57 0.44 -3.81 14.50
N GLU A 58 1.58 -4.38 14.86
CA GLU A 58 1.71 -5.81 15.15
C GLU A 58 1.40 -6.75 13.97
N VAL A 59 1.66 -6.30 12.75
CA VAL A 59 1.43 -7.06 11.52
C VAL A 59 2.47 -8.16 11.38
N ALA A 60 2.02 -9.41 11.26
CA ALA A 60 2.91 -10.57 11.13
C ALA A 60 3.72 -10.47 9.83
N PHE A 61 5.04 -10.52 9.96
CA PHE A 61 6.00 -10.35 8.85
C PHE A 61 5.84 -9.03 8.08
N GLY A 62 5.10 -8.05 8.62
CA GLY A 62 4.81 -6.77 7.96
C GLY A 62 3.97 -6.88 6.69
N ARG A 63 3.26 -8.00 6.49
CA ARG A 63 2.54 -8.31 5.24
C ARG A 63 1.06 -8.55 5.51
N PHE A 64 0.25 -8.12 4.56
CA PHE A 64 -1.19 -8.31 4.56
C PHE A 64 -1.53 -9.39 3.54
N GLU A 65 -1.15 -10.65 3.81
CA GLU A 65 -1.10 -11.70 2.79
C GLU A 65 -2.43 -11.90 2.05
N ALA A 66 -3.55 -11.87 2.79
CA ALA A 66 -4.89 -12.02 2.21
C ALA A 66 -5.29 -10.80 1.38
N LEU A 67 -5.04 -9.60 1.91
CA LEU A 67 -5.37 -8.34 1.24
C LEU A 67 -4.53 -8.13 -0.02
N GLU A 68 -3.22 -8.37 0.05
CA GLU A 68 -2.29 -8.26 -1.08
C GLU A 68 -2.63 -9.28 -2.17
N ALA A 69 -2.97 -10.53 -1.80
CA ALA A 69 -3.40 -11.54 -2.75
C ALA A 69 -4.70 -11.14 -3.46
N TRP A 70 -5.68 -10.61 -2.72
CA TRP A 70 -6.92 -10.12 -3.29
C TRP A 70 -6.68 -8.94 -4.25
N CYS A 71 -5.83 -7.99 -3.87
CA CYS A 71 -5.47 -6.86 -4.74
C CYS A 71 -4.83 -7.33 -6.05
N ARG A 72 -3.96 -8.35 -5.99
CA ARG A 72 -3.35 -8.95 -7.19
C ARG A 72 -4.37 -9.62 -8.09
N GLU A 73 -5.30 -10.39 -7.52
CA GLU A 73 -6.36 -11.07 -8.28
C GLU A 73 -7.27 -10.07 -9.00
N LYS A 74 -7.68 -9.02 -8.29
CA LYS A 74 -8.59 -7.97 -8.80
C LYS A 74 -7.87 -6.86 -9.55
N ARG A 75 -6.54 -6.90 -9.66
CA ARG A 75 -5.67 -5.89 -10.30
C ARG A 75 -5.82 -4.49 -9.70
N ILE A 76 -5.98 -4.42 -8.38
CA ILE A 76 -6.06 -3.17 -7.63
C ILE A 76 -4.64 -2.69 -7.33
N VAL A 77 -4.37 -1.43 -7.62
CA VAL A 77 -3.06 -0.81 -7.38
C VAL A 77 -2.87 -0.62 -5.89
N TYR A 78 -1.70 -0.99 -5.37
CA TYR A 78 -1.39 -0.75 -3.97
C TYR A 78 0.08 -0.38 -3.75
N SER A 79 0.33 0.35 -2.68
CA SER A 79 1.67 0.58 -2.13
C SER A 79 1.65 0.24 -0.65
N ARG A 80 2.45 -0.74 -0.24
CA ARG A 80 2.58 -1.20 1.15
C ARG A 80 3.93 -0.77 1.67
N TRP A 81 3.98 -0.20 2.87
CA TRP A 81 5.20 -0.06 3.64
C TRP A 81 5.13 -0.94 4.89
N SER A 82 6.25 -1.51 5.27
CA SER A 82 6.42 -2.18 6.55
C SER A 82 7.71 -1.74 7.21
N GLY A 83 7.65 -1.47 8.51
CA GLY A 83 8.81 -1.14 9.33
C GLY A 83 9.81 -2.28 9.43
N SER A 84 10.97 -1.97 10.00
CA SER A 84 12.05 -2.93 10.18
C SER A 84 11.75 -3.94 11.29
N TYR A 85 12.24 -5.17 11.15
CA TYR A 85 12.27 -6.14 12.24
C TYR A 85 13.71 -6.47 12.66
N ALA A 86 13.87 -7.00 13.87
CA ALA A 86 15.17 -7.32 14.44
C ALA A 86 15.93 -8.32 13.55
N GLY A 87 16.98 -7.85 12.86
CA GLY A 87 17.82 -8.66 11.98
C GLY A 87 17.72 -8.34 10.50
N GLN A 88 16.82 -7.44 10.08
CA GLN A 88 16.80 -6.86 8.74
C GLN A 88 17.26 -5.40 8.77
N TRP A 89 17.89 -4.95 7.68
CA TRP A 89 18.23 -3.55 7.51
C TRP A 89 17.06 -2.82 6.84
N GLY A 90 16.40 -1.95 7.60
CA GLY A 90 15.36 -1.05 7.10
C GLY A 90 13.98 -1.69 6.97
N GLY A 91 13.00 -0.85 6.70
CA GLY A 91 11.68 -1.26 6.26
C GLY A 91 11.68 -1.72 4.81
N GLU A 92 10.51 -2.13 4.34
CA GLU A 92 10.27 -2.57 2.97
C GLU A 92 9.09 -1.79 2.41
N ARG A 93 9.24 -1.23 1.21
CA ARG A 93 8.13 -0.71 0.42
C ARG A 93 7.86 -1.63 -0.76
N VAL A 94 6.59 -1.99 -0.96
CA VAL A 94 6.14 -2.83 -2.06
C VAL A 94 5.09 -2.08 -2.86
N VAL A 95 5.31 -1.94 -4.15
CA VAL A 95 4.40 -1.26 -5.06
C VAL A 95 3.89 -2.26 -6.09
N PHE A 96 2.58 -2.35 -6.21
CA PHE A 96 1.91 -3.13 -7.25
C PHE A 96 1.08 -2.21 -8.13
N SER A 97 1.41 -2.15 -9.41
CA SER A 97 0.81 -1.24 -10.40
C SER A 97 -0.48 -1.75 -11.03
N GLY A 98 -1.05 -2.86 -10.54
CA GLY A 98 -2.24 -3.50 -11.10
C GLY A 98 -1.94 -4.55 -12.19
N ASP A 99 -0.70 -4.66 -12.66
CA ASP A 99 -0.28 -5.68 -13.61
C ASP A 99 1.15 -6.17 -13.30
N GLY A 100 1.43 -7.43 -13.64
CA GLY A 100 2.73 -8.05 -13.38
C GLY A 100 2.93 -8.51 -11.93
N GLU A 101 4.19 -8.57 -11.52
CA GLU A 101 4.56 -8.88 -10.13
C GLU A 101 4.81 -7.58 -9.35
N PRO A 102 4.54 -7.53 -8.03
CA PRO A 102 4.88 -6.39 -7.19
C PRO A 102 6.37 -6.05 -7.28
N ALA A 103 6.72 -4.77 -7.14
CA ALA A 103 8.10 -4.31 -7.06
C ALA A 103 8.46 -4.07 -5.59
N TRP A 104 9.59 -4.63 -5.15
CA TRP A 104 10.09 -4.48 -3.78
C TRP A 104 11.24 -3.48 -3.73
N PHE A 105 11.17 -2.58 -2.77
CA PHE A 105 12.12 -1.50 -2.52
C PHE A 105 12.53 -1.54 -1.04
N ALA A 106 13.82 -1.33 -0.77
CA ALA A 106 14.26 -1.09 0.59
C ALA A 106 13.80 0.31 1.02
N ALA A 107 13.30 0.44 2.23
CA ALA A 107 12.89 1.71 2.83
C ALA A 107 13.46 1.84 4.25
N ASP A 108 13.42 3.02 4.84
CA ASP A 108 13.70 3.20 6.26
C ASP A 108 12.42 3.24 7.11
N GLU A 109 12.55 3.64 8.37
CA GLU A 109 11.42 3.71 9.31
C GLU A 109 10.46 4.88 9.03
N ASP A 110 10.91 5.86 8.25
CA ASP A 110 10.13 7.02 7.83
C ASP A 110 9.55 6.83 6.41
N ASP A 111 9.58 5.59 5.91
CA ASP A 111 9.11 5.21 4.58
C ASP A 111 9.83 5.98 3.44
N CYS A 112 11.10 6.30 3.66
CA CYS A 112 12.01 6.82 2.65
C CYS A 112 12.72 5.67 1.93
N VAL A 113 12.56 5.59 0.62
CA VAL A 113 13.20 4.54 -0.20
C VAL A 113 14.72 4.73 -0.18
N MET A 114 15.44 3.63 0.01
CA MET A 114 16.89 3.58 0.15
C MET A 114 17.49 2.62 -0.87
N ILE A 115 18.66 2.96 -1.41
CA ILE A 115 19.46 2.06 -2.23
C ILE A 115 20.89 1.97 -1.70
N GLY A 116 21.43 0.75 -1.67
CA GLY A 116 22.84 0.54 -1.38
C GLY A 116 23.75 0.90 -2.57
N ARG A 117 25.06 1.05 -2.32
CA ARG A 117 26.06 1.30 -3.37
C ARG A 117 26.00 0.25 -4.49
N GLU A 118 25.86 -1.03 -4.13
CA GLU A 118 25.79 -2.12 -5.11
C GLU A 118 24.59 -1.96 -6.05
N THR A 119 23.42 -1.59 -5.54
CA THR A 119 22.23 -1.32 -6.36
C THR A 119 22.43 -0.09 -7.24
N ALA A 120 23.01 0.98 -6.70
CA ALA A 120 23.33 2.18 -7.48
C ALA A 120 24.31 1.89 -8.63
N GLU A 121 25.33 1.06 -8.39
CA GLU A 121 26.29 0.60 -9.40
C GLU A 121 25.62 -0.28 -10.46
N LYS A 122 24.71 -1.19 -10.05
CA LYS A 122 23.91 -2.03 -10.97
C LYS A 122 22.98 -1.21 -11.86
N LEU A 123 22.37 -0.15 -11.32
CA LEU A 123 21.53 0.78 -12.08
C LEU A 123 22.35 1.60 -13.09
N GLY A 124 23.65 1.81 -12.80
CA GLY A 124 24.65 2.26 -13.78
C GLY A 124 24.52 3.71 -14.26
N SER A 125 23.46 4.43 -13.88
CA SER A 125 23.26 5.83 -14.22
C SER A 125 22.37 6.55 -13.21
N MET A 126 22.54 7.86 -13.10
CA MET A 126 21.67 8.70 -12.27
C MET A 126 20.21 8.71 -12.77
N GLU A 127 20.00 8.55 -14.07
CA GLU A 127 18.65 8.45 -14.65
C GLU A 127 17.94 7.17 -14.20
N ALA A 128 18.62 6.03 -14.26
CA ALA A 128 18.07 4.76 -13.77
C ALA A 128 17.82 4.77 -12.25
N ILE A 129 18.69 5.46 -11.49
CA ILE A 129 18.48 5.68 -10.05
C ILE A 129 17.21 6.49 -9.79
N ARG A 130 17.00 7.59 -10.54
CA ARG A 130 15.77 8.39 -10.42
C ARG A 130 14.53 7.57 -10.80
N ALA A 131 14.59 6.83 -11.91
CA ALA A 131 13.50 5.96 -12.33
C ALA A 131 13.16 4.88 -11.29
N HIS A 132 14.15 4.38 -10.54
CA HIS A 132 13.91 3.44 -9.44
C HIS A 132 13.14 4.11 -8.29
N PHE A 133 13.50 5.32 -7.90
CA PHE A 133 12.75 6.10 -6.90
C PHE A 133 11.36 6.49 -7.41
N ASP A 134 11.23 6.93 -8.66
CA ASP A 134 9.94 7.27 -9.28
C ASP A 134 8.99 6.06 -9.32
N ALA A 135 9.52 4.85 -9.53
CA ALA A 135 8.74 3.61 -9.46
C ALA A 135 8.28 3.29 -8.05
N ALA A 136 9.08 3.60 -7.03
CA ALA A 136 8.74 3.40 -5.63
C ALA A 136 7.78 4.47 -5.07
N ASP A 137 7.85 5.69 -5.61
CA ASP A 137 6.95 6.81 -5.32
C ASP A 137 5.75 6.87 -6.28
N ALA A 138 5.51 5.79 -7.04
CA ALA A 138 4.39 5.70 -7.94
C ALA A 138 3.08 5.97 -7.18
N LYS A 139 2.40 7.06 -7.56
CA LYS A 139 1.20 7.49 -6.86
C LYS A 139 0.08 6.49 -7.06
N VAL A 140 -0.42 5.97 -5.95
CA VAL A 140 -1.63 5.15 -5.93
C VAL A 140 -2.81 6.04 -6.35
N PRO A 141 -3.56 5.66 -7.40
CA PRO A 141 -4.70 6.46 -7.85
C PRO A 141 -5.82 6.47 -6.81
N PRO A 142 -6.80 7.38 -6.92
CA PRO A 142 -7.99 7.37 -6.07
C PRO A 142 -8.72 6.03 -6.08
N LEU A 143 -9.29 5.66 -4.93
CA LEU A 143 -10.17 4.50 -4.84
C LEU A 143 -11.57 4.88 -5.31
N VAL A 144 -11.95 4.43 -6.51
CA VAL A 144 -13.24 4.70 -7.13
C VAL A 144 -14.11 3.45 -7.06
N VAL A 145 -15.25 3.55 -6.38
CA VAL A 145 -16.24 2.46 -6.35
C VAL A 145 -17.37 2.79 -7.30
N GLU A 146 -17.67 1.89 -8.23
CA GLU A 146 -18.75 2.07 -9.21
C GLU A 146 -20.09 2.34 -8.49
N GLY A 147 -20.77 3.41 -8.88
CA GLY A 147 -22.01 3.87 -8.23
C GLY A 147 -21.80 4.93 -7.14
N SER A 148 -20.57 5.14 -6.65
CA SER A 148 -20.22 6.31 -5.84
C SER A 148 -19.81 7.47 -6.75
N LEU A 149 -20.80 8.12 -7.37
CA LEU A 149 -20.55 9.39 -8.06
C LEU A 149 -20.14 10.44 -7.01
N PRO A 150 -19.07 11.22 -7.22
CA PRO A 150 -18.89 12.43 -6.43
C PRO A 150 -20.14 13.30 -6.63
N GLU A 151 -20.71 13.81 -5.53
CA GLU A 151 -21.72 14.87 -5.63
C GLU A 151 -21.13 15.97 -6.52
N ARG A 152 -21.80 16.18 -7.65
CA ARG A 152 -21.43 17.20 -8.63
C ARG A 152 -21.36 18.54 -7.88
N PRO A 153 -20.25 19.28 -7.89
CA PRO A 153 -20.19 20.55 -7.18
C PRO A 153 -21.31 21.44 -7.73
N ALA A 154 -22.15 21.94 -6.83
CA ALA A 154 -23.21 22.87 -7.16
C ALA A 154 -22.59 24.10 -7.85
N ALA A 155 -23.11 24.41 -9.03
CA ALA A 155 -22.70 25.54 -9.86
C ALA A 155 -22.98 26.89 -9.20
#